data_AF-A0A957Y8R1-F1
#
_entry.id   AF-A0A957Y8R1-F1
#
_cell.length_a   1.000
_cell.length_b   1.000
_cell.length_c   1.000
_cell.angle_alpha   90.00
_cell.angle_beta   90.00
_cell.angle_gamma   90.00
#
_symmetry.space_group_name_H-M   'P 1'
#
loop_
_entity.id
_entity.type
_entity.pdbx_description
1 polymer ?
#
loop_
_entity_poly.entity_id
_entity_poly.type
_entity_poly.pdbx_seq_one_letter_code
_entity_poly.pdbx_strand_id
1 'polypeptide(L)'
;MGKNRRKFWLFLIHGLVVIGVLACSPAPSPTPTSLPTATQRPAVPQNDNVEALNSAQAALADIEFGFAPLLMDESAKIILEPGINGEKTRLVYPEQSADPTEWSTVDSFVSAYATRHVLRTMPNVSRVALGSFGVSASVGSEAENIEHFAAWITFSDRSRAVVDLTPLSTNFAARHTPDSMLTEDIIIEEIFADRRSGVDLNTWQPMSVVKQDNQLYYLLAKVDVSFDKYIFLLRMHPVKPADPMEPMQIRPGIIATISIARSEFADFQKMVADEDPFYFRDKPEAITFEGSPTQPLTMVFNSNAELLWYLITKFEHQTPDPDLPTPTPMPTATPTLTPTPTLTPTPRSLPLETS
;
A
#
# COMPACT_ATOMS: atom_id res chain seq x y z
N MET A 1 -10.20 -42.02 63.97
CA MET A 1 -10.31 -41.14 65.17
C MET A 1 -10.85 -39.80 64.69
N GLY A 2 -11.87 -39.14 65.24
CA GLY A 2 -13.09 -39.53 65.95
C GLY A 2 -14.25 -38.84 65.20
N LYS A 3 -15.46 -39.40 65.14
CA LYS A 3 -16.55 -39.18 66.12
C LYS A 3 -16.76 -37.66 66.37
N ASN A 4 -17.94 -37.07 66.29
CA ASN A 4 -19.29 -37.62 66.29
C ASN A 4 -20.29 -36.45 66.17
N ARG A 5 -21.33 -36.67 65.35
CA ARG A 5 -22.76 -36.62 65.73
C ARG A 5 -23.45 -35.31 66.19
N ARG A 6 -24.57 -35.08 65.46
CA ARG A 6 -25.98 -34.92 65.92
C ARG A 6 -26.32 -33.60 66.64
N LYS A 7 -27.49 -32.98 66.50
CA LYS A 7 -28.91 -33.43 66.44
C LYS A 7 -29.73 -32.19 65.96
N PHE A 8 -30.56 -32.24 64.93
CA PHE A 8 -32.04 -32.35 64.98
C PHE A 8 -32.72 -31.85 66.27
N TRP A 9 -33.64 -30.87 66.17
CA TRP A 9 -35.03 -30.93 66.68
C TRP A 9 -35.91 -29.78 66.14
N LEU A 10 -37.14 -30.14 65.79
CA LEU A 10 -38.33 -29.33 65.43
C LEU A 10 -38.82 -28.43 66.57
N PHE A 11 -39.53 -27.33 66.24
CA PHE A 11 -40.86 -26.90 66.76
C PHE A 11 -41.37 -25.77 65.82
N LEU A 12 -42.49 -25.83 65.07
CA LEU A 12 -43.94 -25.94 65.35
C LEU A 12 -44.65 -24.60 65.74
N ILE A 13 -45.62 -24.23 64.87
CA ILE A 13 -46.88 -23.45 65.01
C ILE A 13 -46.86 -21.93 65.35
N HIS A 14 -47.53 -21.10 64.53
CA HIS A 14 -48.88 -20.55 64.78
C HIS A 14 -49.35 -19.67 63.61
N GLY A 15 -50.57 -19.94 63.14
CA GLY A 15 -51.29 -19.06 62.22
C GLY A 15 -52.09 -18.00 62.98
N LEU A 16 -52.43 -16.91 62.28
CA LEU A 16 -53.52 -16.02 62.66
C LEU A 16 -54.20 -15.46 61.40
N VAL A 17 -55.52 -15.52 61.42
CA VAL A 17 -56.49 -14.98 60.45
C VAL A 17 -57.10 -13.73 61.06
N VAL A 18 -57.14 -12.59 60.36
CA VAL A 18 -58.12 -11.48 60.53
C VAL A 18 -58.17 -10.70 59.19
N ILE A 19 -59.21 -10.88 58.37
CA ILE A 19 -60.40 -10.02 58.19
C ILE A 19 -60.07 -8.58 57.77
N GLY A 20 -60.49 -8.25 56.55
CA GLY A 20 -60.32 -6.94 55.95
C GLY A 20 -61.30 -5.88 56.44
N VAL A 21 -60.91 -4.63 56.23
CA VAL A 21 -61.80 -3.49 56.06
C VAL A 21 -61.20 -2.61 54.97
N LEU A 22 -62.04 -2.26 54.01
CA LEU A 22 -61.78 -1.33 52.92
C LEU A 22 -61.36 0.03 53.46
N ALA A 23 -60.21 0.50 52.99
CA ALA A 23 -59.91 1.92 52.92
C ALA A 23 -59.12 2.16 51.63
N CYS A 24 -59.74 2.86 50.67
CA CYS A 24 -59.02 3.47 49.56
C CYS A 24 -57.88 4.32 50.14
N SER A 25 -56.65 4.01 49.73
CA SER A 25 -55.47 4.81 50.02
C SER A 25 -54.57 4.75 48.77
N PRO A 26 -53.86 5.85 48.49
CA PRO A 26 -53.43 6.25 47.16
C PRO A 26 -52.45 5.25 46.55
N ALA A 27 -52.37 5.24 45.22
CA ALA A 27 -51.39 4.46 44.47
C ALA A 27 -50.01 4.57 45.13
N PRO A 28 -49.29 3.45 45.35
CA PRO A 28 -47.96 3.50 45.92
C PRO A 28 -47.09 4.40 45.04
N SER A 29 -46.40 5.35 45.68
CA SER A 29 -45.27 6.01 45.02
C SER A 29 -44.36 4.94 44.43
N PRO A 30 -43.86 5.11 43.21
CA PRO A 30 -42.96 4.13 42.61
C PRO A 30 -41.83 3.85 43.60
N THR A 31 -41.66 2.58 43.93
CA THR A 31 -40.44 2.06 44.56
C THR A 31 -39.26 2.77 43.91
N PRO A 32 -38.29 3.34 44.66
CA PRO A 32 -37.08 3.84 44.04
C PRO A 32 -36.55 2.70 43.18
N THR A 33 -36.57 2.91 41.86
CA THR A 33 -36.02 1.98 40.89
C THR A 33 -34.65 1.63 41.42
N SER A 34 -34.39 0.34 41.66
CA SER A 34 -33.04 -0.10 41.98
C SER A 34 -32.13 0.55 40.96
N LEU A 35 -31.25 1.44 41.43
CA LEU A 35 -30.18 1.96 40.59
C LEU A 35 -29.60 0.74 39.90
N PRO A 36 -29.53 0.69 38.56
CA PRO A 36 -28.96 -0.46 37.89
C PRO A 36 -27.64 -0.72 38.59
N THR A 37 -27.50 -1.91 39.18
CA THR A 37 -26.21 -2.45 39.61
C THR A 37 -25.31 -2.10 38.46
N ALA A 38 -24.37 -1.17 38.70
CA ALA A 38 -23.50 -0.67 37.64
C ALA A 38 -23.01 -1.93 36.97
N THR A 39 -23.49 -2.15 35.74
CA THR A 39 -23.08 -3.29 34.95
C THR A 39 -21.58 -3.15 34.99
N GLN A 40 -20.90 -4.05 35.71
CA GLN A 40 -19.46 -4.11 35.61
C GLN A 40 -19.26 -4.22 34.12
N ARG A 41 -18.77 -3.12 33.51
CA ARG A 41 -18.36 -3.15 32.12
C ARG A 41 -17.51 -4.42 32.07
N PRO A 42 -17.81 -5.37 31.18
CA PRO A 42 -16.86 -6.44 30.92
C PRO A 42 -15.52 -5.74 30.79
N ALA A 43 -14.54 -6.13 31.61
CA ALA A 43 -13.20 -5.61 31.45
C ALA A 43 -12.90 -5.74 29.95
N VAL A 44 -12.61 -4.62 29.30
CA VAL A 44 -12.20 -4.65 27.89
C VAL A 44 -11.11 -5.71 27.85
N PRO A 45 -11.24 -6.78 27.04
CA PRO A 45 -10.24 -7.82 27.02
C PRO A 45 -8.89 -7.14 26.78
N GLN A 46 -7.99 -7.22 27.76
CA GLN A 46 -6.57 -6.92 27.58
C GLN A 46 -6.08 -8.01 26.65
N ASN A 47 -6.31 -7.82 25.36
CA ASN A 47 -5.76 -8.67 24.34
C ASN A 47 -4.36 -8.13 24.09
N ASP A 48 -3.36 -8.73 24.73
CA ASP A 48 -1.95 -8.36 24.60
C ASP A 48 -1.53 -8.23 23.13
N ASN A 49 -2.18 -8.98 22.22
CA ASN A 49 -1.94 -8.88 20.78
C ASN A 49 -2.40 -7.54 20.20
N VAL A 50 -3.54 -7.00 20.66
CA VAL A 50 -4.02 -5.66 20.27
C VAL A 50 -3.10 -4.57 20.82
N GLU A 51 -2.57 -4.75 22.02
CA GLU A 51 -1.61 -3.80 22.61
C GLU A 51 -0.29 -3.77 21.83
N ALA A 52 0.23 -4.94 21.42
CA ALA A 52 1.41 -5.03 20.56
C ALA A 52 1.19 -4.31 19.21
N LEU A 53 0.03 -4.52 18.58
CA LEU A 53 -0.33 -3.86 17.32
C LEU A 53 -0.46 -2.35 17.46
N ASN A 54 -1.12 -1.88 18.52
CA ASN A 54 -1.25 -0.45 18.81
C ASN A 54 0.12 0.20 19.09
N SER A 55 1.03 -0.54 19.75
CA SER A 55 2.38 -0.06 20.02
C SER A 55 3.19 0.10 18.73
N ALA A 56 3.08 -0.85 17.79
CA ALA A 56 3.69 -0.72 16.47
C ALA A 56 3.11 0.46 15.68
N GLN A 57 1.79 0.66 15.72
CA GLN A 57 1.16 1.80 15.07
C GLN A 57 1.61 3.13 15.68
N ALA A 58 1.71 3.21 17.00
CA ALA A 58 2.17 4.42 17.69
C ALA A 58 3.64 4.74 17.37
N ALA A 59 4.50 3.72 17.29
CA ALA A 59 5.92 3.89 16.97
C ALA A 59 6.17 4.39 15.53
N LEU A 60 5.20 4.20 14.63
CA LEU A 60 5.33 4.48 13.21
C LEU A 60 4.37 5.60 12.75
N ALA A 61 3.74 6.31 13.70
CA ALA A 61 2.69 7.29 13.42
C ALA A 61 3.19 8.55 12.70
N ASP A 62 4.45 8.91 12.91
CA ASP A 62 5.06 10.14 12.37
C ASP A 62 5.75 9.93 11.01
N ILE A 63 5.71 8.71 10.46
CA ILE A 63 6.38 8.37 9.22
C ILE A 63 5.47 8.67 8.03
N GLU A 64 5.97 9.47 7.08
CA GLU A 64 5.29 9.78 5.82
C GLU A 64 5.45 8.63 4.80
N PHE A 65 4.45 8.41 3.96
CA PHE A 65 4.52 7.35 2.94
C PHE A 65 4.90 7.90 1.56
N GLY A 66 5.96 7.32 0.97
CA GLY A 66 6.43 7.55 -0.38
C GLY A 66 7.65 8.47 -0.48
N PHE A 67 8.49 8.26 -1.50
CA PHE A 67 9.82 8.85 -1.62
C PHE A 67 9.87 10.31 -2.11
N ALA A 68 8.73 11.00 -2.26
CA ALA A 68 8.71 12.41 -2.66
C ALA A 68 9.59 13.29 -1.75
N PRO A 69 9.54 13.20 -0.40
CA PRO A 69 10.42 14.00 0.44
C PRO A 69 11.91 13.72 0.24
N LEU A 70 12.30 12.45 -0.01
CA LEU A 70 13.70 12.11 -0.31
C LEU A 70 14.12 12.66 -1.67
N LEU A 71 13.25 12.60 -2.69
CA LEU A 71 13.54 13.16 -4.01
C LEU A 71 13.73 14.69 -3.96
N MET A 72 12.96 15.37 -3.11
CA MET A 72 13.02 16.82 -2.90
C MET A 72 14.23 17.26 -2.06
N ASP A 73 14.92 16.33 -1.38
CA ASP A 73 16.12 16.64 -0.63
C ASP A 73 17.22 17.16 -1.56
N GLU A 74 17.95 18.20 -1.14
CA GLU A 74 18.98 18.84 -1.96
C GLU A 74 20.11 17.89 -2.37
N SER A 75 20.44 16.93 -1.51
CA SER A 75 21.52 15.99 -1.73
C SER A 75 21.09 14.73 -2.51
N ALA A 76 19.79 14.53 -2.73
CA ALA A 76 19.30 13.45 -3.56
C ALA A 76 19.66 13.65 -5.03
N LYS A 77 19.88 12.54 -5.73
CA LYS A 77 20.30 12.46 -7.12
C LYS A 77 19.69 11.24 -7.78
N ILE A 78 19.53 11.27 -9.09
CA ILE A 78 19.14 10.09 -9.87
C ILE A 78 20.30 9.74 -10.78
N ILE A 79 20.90 8.57 -10.56
CA ILE A 79 22.09 8.14 -11.30
C ILE A 79 21.76 7.02 -12.28
N LEU A 80 22.62 6.88 -13.29
CA LEU A 80 22.64 5.74 -14.20
C LEU A 80 23.68 4.73 -13.73
N GLU A 81 23.24 3.50 -13.51
CA GLU A 81 24.09 2.36 -13.16
C GLU A 81 24.14 1.37 -14.33
N PRO A 82 25.33 0.83 -14.67
CA PRO A 82 25.41 -0.22 -15.67
C PRO A 82 24.75 -1.50 -15.14
N GLY A 83 23.82 -2.08 -15.93
CA GLY A 83 23.15 -3.33 -15.61
C GLY A 83 23.30 -4.38 -16.72
N ILE A 84 23.12 -5.65 -16.35
CA ILE A 84 23.24 -6.80 -17.27
C ILE A 84 22.22 -6.69 -18.43
N ASN A 85 21.07 -6.07 -18.19
CA ASN A 85 19.98 -5.91 -19.14
C ASN A 85 19.84 -4.46 -19.66
N GLY A 86 20.91 -3.67 -19.56
CA GLY A 86 20.90 -2.24 -19.88
C GLY A 86 21.13 -1.36 -18.66
N GLU A 87 21.15 -0.06 -18.88
CA GLU A 87 21.31 0.93 -17.81
C GLU A 87 20.11 0.90 -16.86
N LYS A 88 20.37 0.98 -15.57
CA LYS A 88 19.39 1.13 -14.52
C LYS A 88 19.40 2.57 -14.01
N THR A 89 18.24 3.07 -13.62
CA THR A 89 18.10 4.34 -12.92
C THR A 89 17.94 4.08 -11.45
N ARG A 90 18.67 4.82 -10.62
CA ARG A 90 18.57 4.71 -9.16
C ARG A 90 18.42 6.09 -8.55
N LEU A 91 17.38 6.29 -7.73
CA LEU A 91 17.27 7.43 -6.83
C LEU A 91 18.21 7.19 -5.66
N VAL A 92 19.28 7.96 -5.56
CA VAL A 92 20.24 7.95 -4.45
C VAL A 92 19.94 9.15 -3.55
N TYR A 93 19.92 8.91 -2.25
CA TYR A 93 19.63 9.91 -1.21
C TYR A 93 20.58 9.72 -0.02
N PRO A 94 20.61 10.66 0.95
CA PRO A 94 21.37 10.48 2.18
C PRO A 94 21.12 9.13 2.82
N GLU A 95 22.20 8.50 3.27
CA GLU A 95 22.09 7.22 3.97
C GLU A 95 21.17 7.38 5.17
N GLN A 96 20.08 6.62 5.17
CA GLN A 96 19.09 6.63 6.24
C GLN A 96 19.59 5.84 7.44
N SER A 97 18.98 6.06 8.62
CA SER A 97 19.34 5.32 9.84
C SER A 97 19.20 3.80 9.66
N ALA A 98 20.02 3.05 10.39
CA ALA A 98 19.86 1.60 10.50
C ALA A 98 18.62 1.23 11.34
N ASP A 99 18.11 2.15 12.16
CA ASP A 99 16.82 2.02 12.81
C ASP A 99 15.71 2.52 11.87
N PRO A 100 14.82 1.65 11.36
CA PRO A 100 13.77 2.05 10.44
C PRO A 100 12.70 2.95 11.09
N THR A 101 12.67 3.07 12.42
CA THR A 101 11.74 3.96 13.14
C THR A 101 12.19 5.42 13.14
N GLU A 102 13.46 5.68 12.81
CA GLU A 102 14.01 7.03 12.69
C GLU A 102 13.83 7.64 11.29
N TRP A 103 13.24 6.89 10.34
CA TRP A 103 13.02 7.37 8.98
C TRP A 103 11.83 8.32 8.93
N SER A 104 11.98 9.45 8.25
CA SER A 104 10.89 10.43 8.06
C SER A 104 9.90 10.01 6.97
N THR A 105 10.37 9.26 5.97
CA THR A 105 9.55 8.77 4.86
C THR A 105 9.92 7.35 4.49
N VAL A 106 8.92 6.54 4.14
CA VAL A 106 9.07 5.12 3.83
C VAL A 106 8.18 4.69 2.66
N ASP A 107 8.59 3.65 1.97
CA ASP A 107 7.67 2.87 1.14
C ASP A 107 7.03 1.72 1.94
N SER A 108 6.28 0.88 1.24
CA SER A 108 5.59 -0.24 1.87
C SER A 108 6.55 -1.29 2.41
N PHE A 109 7.69 -1.52 1.75
CA PHE A 109 8.71 -2.42 2.26
C PHE A 109 9.29 -1.91 3.58
N VAL A 110 9.76 -0.66 3.62
CA VAL A 110 10.38 -0.11 4.83
C VAL A 110 9.35 0.01 5.96
N SER A 111 8.10 0.35 5.66
CA SER A 111 7.00 0.34 6.64
C SER A 111 6.76 -1.07 7.23
N ALA A 112 6.70 -2.09 6.39
CA ALA A 112 6.55 -3.48 6.83
C ALA A 112 7.77 -3.97 7.63
N TYR A 113 8.97 -3.56 7.21
CA TYR A 113 10.22 -3.85 7.90
C TYR A 113 10.29 -3.17 9.27
N ALA A 114 9.89 -1.90 9.39
CA ALA A 114 9.81 -1.17 10.64
C ALA A 114 8.82 -1.83 11.60
N THR A 115 7.66 -2.25 11.09
CA THR A 115 6.66 -3.00 11.85
C THR A 115 7.26 -4.31 12.40
N ARG A 116 8.00 -5.04 11.55
CA ARG A 116 8.74 -6.23 11.96
C ARG A 116 9.78 -5.90 13.04
N HIS A 117 10.54 -4.82 12.87
CA HIS A 117 11.57 -4.39 13.82
C HIS A 117 10.98 -4.16 15.22
N VAL A 118 9.89 -3.39 15.31
CA VAL A 118 9.20 -3.10 16.58
C VAL A 118 8.63 -4.38 17.19
N LEU A 119 7.87 -5.16 16.42
CA LEU A 119 7.10 -6.28 16.94
C LEU A 119 7.94 -7.50 17.32
N ARG A 120 9.12 -7.71 16.70
CA ARG A 120 10.00 -8.84 17.05
C ARG A 120 10.49 -8.79 18.49
N THR A 121 10.48 -7.62 19.12
CA THR A 121 10.90 -7.44 20.52
C THR A 121 9.78 -7.74 21.52
N MET A 122 8.54 -7.91 21.06
CA MET A 122 7.37 -8.08 21.92
C MET A 122 7.21 -9.55 22.39
N PRO A 123 6.92 -9.80 23.68
CA PRO A 123 6.92 -11.15 24.25
C PRO A 123 5.78 -12.06 23.74
N ASN A 124 4.69 -11.48 23.26
CA ASN A 124 3.53 -12.20 22.72
C ASN A 124 3.61 -12.41 21.21
N VAL A 125 4.66 -11.94 20.54
CA VAL A 125 4.87 -12.13 19.10
C VAL A 125 5.83 -13.29 18.88
N SER A 126 5.34 -14.35 18.22
CA SER A 126 6.15 -15.54 17.94
C SER A 126 6.96 -15.42 16.65
N ARG A 127 6.42 -14.73 15.64
CA ARG A 127 7.04 -14.56 14.32
C ARG A 127 6.48 -13.33 13.61
N VAL A 128 7.34 -12.63 12.89
CA VAL A 128 6.94 -11.62 11.90
C VAL A 128 7.67 -11.91 10.58
N ALA A 129 6.91 -12.11 9.52
CA ALA A 129 7.41 -12.26 8.15
C ALA A 129 6.94 -11.06 7.29
N LEU A 130 7.59 -10.80 6.16
CA LEU A 130 7.12 -9.80 5.21
C LEU A 130 6.48 -10.50 4.02
N GLY A 131 5.32 -10.04 3.57
CA GLY A 131 4.66 -10.57 2.38
C GLY A 131 4.57 -9.49 1.32
N SER A 132 4.82 -9.85 0.07
CA SER A 132 4.56 -8.97 -1.08
C SER A 132 3.27 -9.37 -1.78
N PHE A 133 2.54 -8.38 -2.28
CA PHE A 133 1.35 -8.58 -3.09
C PHE A 133 1.27 -7.53 -4.19
N GLY A 134 0.92 -7.96 -5.39
CA GLY A 134 0.67 -7.09 -6.53
C GLY A 134 -0.74 -6.55 -6.48
N VAL A 135 -0.88 -5.23 -6.59
CA VAL A 135 -2.19 -4.59 -6.82
C VAL A 135 -2.25 -4.12 -8.25
N SER A 136 -3.19 -4.71 -8.99
CA SER A 136 -3.39 -4.37 -10.39
C SER A 136 -3.84 -2.92 -10.53
N ALA A 137 -3.17 -2.21 -11.41
CA ALA A 137 -3.44 -0.84 -11.77
C ALA A 137 -3.40 -0.73 -13.29
N SER A 138 -4.18 0.20 -13.84
CA SER A 138 -4.21 0.40 -15.29
C SER A 138 -4.23 1.86 -15.67
N VAL A 139 -3.64 2.15 -16.83
CA VAL A 139 -3.72 3.43 -17.52
C VAL A 139 -3.98 3.14 -18.99
N GLY A 140 -5.11 3.61 -19.51
CA GLY A 140 -5.53 3.27 -20.87
C GLY A 140 -5.68 1.76 -21.05
N SER A 141 -4.96 1.19 -22.03
CA SER A 141 -4.92 -0.26 -22.28
C SER A 141 -3.82 -0.99 -21.53
N GLU A 142 -2.92 -0.28 -20.85
CA GLU A 142 -1.82 -0.87 -20.11
C GLU A 142 -2.28 -1.26 -18.71
N ALA A 143 -2.03 -2.50 -18.33
CA ALA A 143 -2.27 -3.02 -17.00
C ALA A 143 -0.96 -3.52 -16.42
N GLU A 144 -0.65 -3.10 -15.20
CA GLU A 144 0.56 -3.47 -14.49
C GLU A 144 0.23 -3.76 -13.02
N ASN A 145 1.08 -4.55 -12.37
CA ASN A 145 0.96 -4.81 -10.94
C ASN A 145 1.93 -3.91 -10.20
N ILE A 146 1.41 -3.11 -9.28
CA ILE A 146 2.23 -2.35 -8.33
C ILE A 146 2.48 -3.25 -7.13
N GLU A 147 3.74 -3.53 -6.85
CA GLU A 147 4.13 -4.35 -5.70
C GLU A 147 3.98 -3.55 -4.40
N HIS A 148 3.42 -4.20 -3.38
CA HIS A 148 3.26 -3.64 -2.05
C HIS A 148 3.62 -4.68 -0.99
N PHE A 149 4.14 -4.22 0.15
CA PHE A 149 4.55 -5.08 1.24
C PHE A 149 3.74 -4.81 2.51
N ALA A 150 3.54 -5.85 3.30
CA ALA A 150 2.99 -5.76 4.66
C ALA A 150 3.68 -6.76 5.60
N ALA A 151 3.42 -6.65 6.90
CA ALA A 151 3.97 -7.54 7.93
C ALA A 151 2.95 -8.60 8.35
N TRP A 152 3.31 -9.87 8.23
CA TRP A 152 2.51 -11.01 8.66
C TRP A 152 2.97 -11.48 10.03
N ILE A 153 2.10 -11.32 11.02
CA ILE A 153 2.40 -11.61 12.41
C ILE A 153 1.75 -12.92 12.83
N THR A 154 2.50 -13.75 13.54
CA THR A 154 1.96 -14.87 14.30
C THR A 154 2.21 -14.62 15.78
N PHE A 155 1.16 -14.58 16.58
CA PHE A 155 1.26 -14.40 18.03
C PHE A 155 1.52 -15.74 18.75
N SER A 156 1.93 -15.68 20.01
CA SER A 156 2.23 -16.87 20.84
C SER A 156 1.02 -17.78 21.05
N ASP A 157 -0.19 -17.22 21.00
CA ASP A 157 -1.46 -17.97 21.02
C ASP A 157 -1.86 -18.57 19.66
N ARG A 158 -1.01 -18.42 18.64
CA ARG A 158 -1.20 -18.81 17.23
C ARG A 158 -2.23 -18.00 16.45
N SER A 159 -2.81 -16.96 17.04
CA SER A 159 -3.57 -15.98 16.27
C SER A 159 -2.64 -15.25 15.29
N ARG A 160 -3.22 -14.66 14.24
CA ARG A 160 -2.48 -14.02 13.15
C ARG A 160 -3.05 -12.64 12.86
N ALA A 161 -2.19 -11.74 12.43
CA ALA A 161 -2.54 -10.41 11.92
C ALA A 161 -1.71 -10.08 10.68
N VAL A 162 -2.22 -9.19 9.84
CA VAL A 162 -1.53 -8.65 8.67
C VAL A 162 -1.50 -7.13 8.81
N VAL A 163 -0.31 -6.57 8.97
CA VAL A 163 -0.15 -5.16 9.30
C VAL A 163 0.45 -4.45 8.11
N ASP A 164 -0.38 -3.62 7.53
CA ASP A 164 0.01 -2.60 6.57
C ASP A 164 -0.28 -1.27 7.26
N LEU A 165 0.74 -0.41 7.38
CA LEU A 165 0.61 0.90 8.01
C LEU A 165 0.64 2.02 6.97
N THR A 166 0.60 1.66 5.69
CA THR A 166 0.54 2.63 4.63
C THR A 166 -0.86 3.27 4.62
N PRO A 167 -0.99 4.53 4.17
CA PRO A 167 -2.31 5.15 3.97
C PRO A 167 -3.22 4.37 3.01
N LEU A 168 -2.66 3.41 2.27
CA LEU A 168 -3.33 2.57 1.30
C LEU A 168 -4.03 1.35 1.93
N SER A 169 -3.71 1.01 3.18
CA SER A 169 -4.39 -0.03 3.94
C SER A 169 -4.27 0.29 5.43
N THR A 170 -5.34 0.78 6.04
CA THR A 170 -5.30 1.25 7.44
C THR A 170 -5.77 0.17 8.43
N ASN A 171 -5.71 -1.12 8.08
CA ASN A 171 -6.28 -2.17 8.92
C ASN A 171 -5.41 -3.43 9.05
N PHE A 172 -5.25 -3.89 10.29
CA PHE A 172 -4.46 -5.04 10.76
C PHE A 172 -4.91 -6.43 10.25
N ALA A 173 -5.88 -6.48 9.34
CA ALA A 173 -6.44 -7.72 8.81
C ALA A 173 -6.86 -7.61 7.33
N ALA A 174 -6.28 -6.69 6.56
CA ALA A 174 -6.57 -6.60 5.14
C ALA A 174 -6.38 -7.98 4.48
N ARG A 175 -7.40 -8.47 3.76
CA ARG A 175 -7.47 -9.84 3.21
C ARG A 175 -6.55 -10.05 1.99
N HIS A 176 -5.40 -9.40 1.95
CA HIS A 176 -4.42 -9.65 0.89
C HIS A 176 -3.77 -11.01 1.14
N THR A 177 -3.95 -11.91 0.16
CA THR A 177 -3.13 -13.12 0.11
C THR A 177 -1.82 -12.70 -0.53
N PRO A 178 -0.66 -12.86 0.16
CA PRO A 178 0.61 -12.48 -0.41
C PRO A 178 0.93 -13.37 -1.62
N ASP A 179 1.45 -12.77 -2.68
CA ASP A 179 1.99 -13.48 -3.83
C ASP A 179 3.29 -14.20 -3.45
N SER A 180 4.09 -13.56 -2.59
CA SER A 180 5.33 -14.12 -2.07
C SER A 180 5.53 -13.77 -0.59
N MET A 181 6.25 -14.64 0.13
CA MET A 181 6.60 -14.44 1.53
C MET A 181 8.12 -14.38 1.67
N LEU A 182 8.62 -13.25 2.15
CA LEU A 182 10.00 -13.08 2.60
C LEU A 182 10.11 -13.54 4.04
N THR A 183 10.75 -14.68 4.23
CA THR A 183 10.88 -15.32 5.55
C THR A 183 12.31 -15.42 6.06
N GLU A 184 13.28 -15.19 5.19
CA GLU A 184 14.70 -15.31 5.50
C GLU A 184 15.22 -13.96 5.99
N ASP A 185 15.67 -13.92 7.25
CA ASP A 185 16.16 -12.70 7.87
C ASP A 185 17.28 -12.06 7.03
N ILE A 186 18.26 -12.83 6.55
CA ILE A 186 19.39 -12.32 5.75
C ILE A 186 18.90 -11.54 4.52
N ILE A 187 17.96 -12.11 3.76
CA ILE A 187 17.42 -11.46 2.55
C ILE A 187 16.69 -10.16 2.92
N ILE A 188 15.90 -10.18 3.99
CA ILE A 188 15.16 -9.00 4.45
C ILE A 188 16.12 -7.87 4.86
N GLU A 189 17.16 -8.20 5.61
CA GLU A 189 18.18 -7.25 6.06
C GLU A 189 19.01 -6.71 4.88
N GLU A 190 19.33 -7.53 3.87
CA GLU A 190 20.02 -7.09 2.65
C GLU A 190 19.17 -6.10 1.83
N ILE A 191 17.88 -6.38 1.64
CA ILE A 191 16.97 -5.46 0.94
C ILE A 191 16.83 -4.14 1.71
N PHE A 192 16.70 -4.20 3.04
CA PHE A 192 16.66 -3.00 3.87
C PHE A 192 17.97 -2.20 3.79
N ALA A 193 19.12 -2.86 3.86
CA ALA A 193 20.42 -2.23 3.74
C ALA A 193 20.60 -1.54 2.38
N ASP A 194 20.17 -2.17 1.27
CA ASP A 194 20.21 -1.54 -0.06
C ASP A 194 19.31 -0.29 -0.12
N ARG A 195 18.11 -0.37 0.45
CA ARG A 195 17.16 0.75 0.49
C ARG A 195 17.63 1.93 1.34
N ARG A 196 18.60 1.77 2.24
CA ARG A 196 19.10 2.89 3.06
C ARG A 196 19.78 3.98 2.24
N SER A 197 20.33 3.64 1.07
CA SER A 197 21.06 4.60 0.22
C SER A 197 20.35 4.93 -1.10
N GLY A 198 19.31 4.19 -1.47
CA GLY A 198 18.59 4.47 -2.70
C GLY A 198 17.63 3.38 -3.13
N VAL A 199 16.83 3.68 -4.17
CA VAL A 199 15.88 2.75 -4.79
C VAL A 199 15.94 2.79 -6.31
N ASP A 200 15.69 1.64 -6.92
CA ASP A 200 15.59 1.45 -8.37
C ASP A 200 14.39 2.24 -8.94
N LEU A 201 14.64 3.19 -9.85
CA LEU A 201 13.61 3.97 -10.55
C LEU A 201 13.21 3.39 -11.91
N ASN A 202 13.80 2.27 -12.33
CA ASN A 202 13.37 1.51 -13.51
C ASN A 202 12.11 0.66 -13.23
N THR A 203 11.61 0.68 -12.00
CA THR A 203 10.32 0.13 -11.58
C THR A 203 9.48 1.24 -10.95
N TRP A 204 8.18 1.00 -10.79
CA TRP A 204 7.29 1.99 -10.16
C TRP A 204 7.60 2.14 -8.68
N GLN A 205 8.03 3.35 -8.31
CA GLN A 205 8.30 3.69 -6.92
C GLN A 205 7.19 4.59 -6.35
N PRO A 206 6.71 4.32 -5.12
CA PRO A 206 5.74 5.18 -4.45
C PRO A 206 6.35 6.54 -4.17
N MET A 207 5.74 7.60 -4.69
CA MET A 207 6.17 8.97 -4.41
C MET A 207 5.37 9.57 -3.27
N SER A 208 4.04 9.45 -3.29
CA SER A 208 3.18 10.01 -2.25
C SER A 208 1.77 9.42 -2.30
N VAL A 209 1.03 9.58 -1.22
CA VAL A 209 -0.43 9.40 -1.18
C VAL A 209 -1.09 10.72 -0.82
N VAL A 210 -1.84 11.28 -1.77
CA VAL A 210 -2.46 12.60 -1.64
C VAL A 210 -3.95 12.44 -1.38
N LYS A 211 -4.49 13.24 -0.45
CA LYS A 211 -5.93 13.30 -0.17
C LYS A 211 -6.53 14.56 -0.79
N GLN A 212 -7.49 14.38 -1.69
CA GLN A 212 -8.24 15.48 -2.31
C GLN A 212 -9.72 15.12 -2.33
N ASP A 213 -10.58 16.02 -1.85
CA ASP A 213 -12.05 15.84 -1.81
C ASP A 213 -12.50 14.52 -1.16
N ASN A 214 -11.80 14.14 -0.07
CA ASN A 214 -12.00 12.88 0.66
C ASN A 214 -11.73 11.59 -0.16
N GLN A 215 -11.04 11.72 -1.30
CA GLN A 215 -10.53 10.62 -2.10
C GLN A 215 -9.01 10.56 -1.98
N LEU A 216 -8.46 9.34 -1.93
CA LEU A 216 -7.02 9.12 -1.93
C LEU A 216 -6.52 8.91 -3.36
N TYR A 217 -5.35 9.46 -3.63
CA TYR A 217 -4.63 9.34 -4.88
C TYR A 217 -3.23 8.82 -4.60
N TYR A 218 -2.83 7.79 -5.33
CA TYR A 218 -1.52 7.18 -5.20
C TYR A 218 -0.64 7.61 -6.36
N LEU A 219 0.46 8.29 -6.03
CA LEU A 219 1.43 8.82 -6.98
C LEU A 219 2.64 7.90 -7.04
N LEU A 220 3.05 7.57 -8.26
CA LEU A 220 4.15 6.66 -8.56
C LEU A 220 5.07 7.32 -9.59
N ALA A 221 6.37 7.15 -9.44
CA ALA A 221 7.34 7.60 -10.44
C ALA A 221 8.14 6.43 -10.99
N LYS A 222 8.60 6.61 -12.24
CA LYS A 222 9.51 5.71 -12.94
C LYS A 222 10.36 6.54 -13.90
N VAL A 223 11.59 6.12 -14.13
CA VAL A 223 12.49 6.68 -15.14
C VAL A 223 12.99 5.55 -16.02
N ASP A 224 12.50 5.54 -17.27
CA ASP A 224 12.91 4.59 -18.29
C ASP A 224 14.02 5.21 -19.16
N VAL A 225 14.97 4.36 -19.51
CA VAL A 225 16.18 4.77 -20.22
C VAL A 225 16.36 3.89 -21.43
N SER A 226 16.31 4.48 -22.62
CA SER A 226 16.69 3.82 -23.87
C SER A 226 17.94 4.46 -24.44
N PHE A 227 18.55 3.81 -25.42
CA PHE A 227 19.81 4.26 -26.02
C PHE A 227 19.78 5.75 -26.47
N ASP A 228 18.67 6.21 -27.01
CA ASP A 228 18.50 7.51 -27.66
C ASP A 228 17.68 8.52 -26.85
N LYS A 229 16.96 8.09 -25.80
CA LYS A 229 16.11 8.99 -25.00
C LYS A 229 16.03 8.59 -23.53
N TYR A 230 15.67 9.57 -22.71
CA TYR A 230 15.20 9.39 -21.34
C TYR A 230 13.70 9.63 -21.30
N ILE A 231 13.00 8.82 -20.51
CA ILE A 231 11.56 8.90 -20.34
C ILE A 231 11.26 9.02 -18.84
N PHE A 232 10.73 10.15 -18.43
CA PHE A 232 10.32 10.42 -17.05
C PHE A 232 8.82 10.25 -16.96
N LEU A 233 8.37 9.40 -16.03
CA LEU A 233 6.97 9.05 -15.89
C LEU A 233 6.48 9.36 -14.47
N LEU A 234 5.36 10.08 -14.38
CA LEU A 234 4.61 10.26 -13.14
C LEU A 234 3.20 9.72 -13.36
N ARG A 235 2.85 8.69 -12.61
CA ARG A 235 1.55 8.02 -12.68
C ARG A 235 0.74 8.35 -11.45
N MET A 236 -0.56 8.51 -11.63
CA MET A 236 -1.47 8.78 -10.53
C MET A 236 -2.77 7.99 -10.66
N HIS A 237 -3.16 7.35 -9.57
CA HIS A 237 -4.38 6.56 -9.50
C HIS A 237 -5.30 7.01 -8.37
N PRO A 238 -6.62 7.03 -8.58
CA PRO A 238 -7.56 6.98 -7.47
C PRO A 238 -7.44 5.64 -6.74
N VAL A 239 -7.36 5.67 -5.41
CA VAL A 239 -7.29 4.46 -4.60
C VAL A 239 -8.47 4.36 -3.65
N LYS A 240 -9.04 3.16 -3.57
CA LYS A 240 -9.87 2.74 -2.44
C LYS A 240 -8.95 1.96 -1.49
N PRO A 241 -8.69 2.45 -0.27
CA PRO A 241 -7.84 1.75 0.67
C PRO A 241 -8.48 0.43 1.08
N ALA A 242 -7.66 -0.53 1.49
CA ALA A 242 -8.15 -1.82 1.97
C ALA A 242 -8.94 -1.66 3.28
N ASP A 243 -9.92 -2.53 3.48
CA ASP A 243 -10.65 -2.69 4.74
C ASP A 243 -10.79 -4.20 5.10
N PRO A 244 -11.33 -4.56 6.28
CA PRO A 244 -11.47 -5.97 6.68
C PRO A 244 -12.31 -6.84 5.75
N MET A 245 -13.15 -6.23 4.92
CA MET A 245 -14.08 -6.88 4.00
C MET A 245 -13.59 -6.84 2.56
N GLU A 246 -12.87 -5.79 2.16
CA GLU A 246 -12.43 -5.57 0.79
C GLU A 246 -10.93 -5.28 0.67
N PRO A 247 -10.23 -5.91 -0.30
CA PRO A 247 -8.83 -5.59 -0.58
C PRO A 247 -8.69 -4.16 -1.13
N MET A 248 -7.47 -3.61 -1.08
CA MET A 248 -7.12 -2.37 -1.77
C MET A 248 -7.50 -2.47 -3.25
N GLN A 249 -8.08 -1.41 -3.79
CA GLN A 249 -8.38 -1.29 -5.22
C GLN A 249 -7.76 -0.02 -5.79
N ILE A 250 -6.96 -0.19 -6.84
CA ILE A 250 -6.41 0.90 -7.63
C ILE A 250 -7.27 1.03 -8.88
N ARG A 251 -7.90 2.20 -9.06
CA ARG A 251 -8.75 2.47 -10.24
C ARG A 251 -7.88 2.94 -11.42
N PRO A 252 -8.41 2.85 -12.65
CA PRO A 252 -7.73 3.39 -13.82
C PRO A 252 -7.28 4.83 -13.57
N GLY A 253 -6.00 5.08 -13.83
CA GLY A 253 -5.33 6.35 -13.54
C GLY A 253 -5.03 7.15 -14.79
N ILE A 254 -4.13 8.10 -14.60
CA ILE A 254 -3.44 8.82 -15.67
C ILE A 254 -1.94 8.68 -15.51
N ILE A 255 -1.22 8.83 -16.61
CA ILE A 255 0.23 8.92 -16.63
C ILE A 255 0.63 10.19 -17.37
N ALA A 256 1.61 10.88 -16.83
CA ALA A 256 2.30 11.97 -17.46
C ALA A 256 3.68 11.50 -17.87
N THR A 257 4.00 11.72 -19.13
CA THR A 257 5.23 11.26 -19.77
C THR A 257 5.97 12.44 -20.35
N ILE A 258 7.26 12.54 -20.03
CA ILE A 258 8.21 13.46 -20.65
C ILE A 258 9.29 12.61 -21.32
N SER A 259 9.38 12.68 -22.64
CA SER A 259 10.36 11.94 -23.44
C SER A 259 11.35 12.95 -24.04
N ILE A 260 12.63 12.80 -23.72
CA ILE A 260 13.68 13.75 -24.11
C ILE A 260 14.80 12.96 -24.80
N ALA A 261 15.23 13.40 -25.98
CA ALA A 261 16.39 12.80 -26.64
C ALA A 261 17.64 12.99 -25.78
N ARG A 262 18.49 11.96 -25.63
CA ARG A 262 19.71 12.06 -24.81
C ARG A 262 20.63 13.18 -25.29
N SER A 263 20.68 13.43 -26.60
CA SER A 263 21.45 14.51 -27.21
C SER A 263 20.99 15.91 -26.84
N GLU A 264 19.73 16.05 -26.41
CA GLU A 264 19.10 17.33 -26.06
C GLU A 264 18.93 17.49 -24.55
N PHE A 265 19.19 16.41 -23.78
CA PHE A 265 18.84 16.36 -22.37
C PHE A 265 19.59 17.40 -21.53
N ALA A 266 20.88 17.61 -21.76
CA ALA A 266 21.65 18.59 -20.99
C ALA A 266 21.09 20.02 -21.15
N ASP A 267 20.73 20.40 -22.37
CA ASP A 267 20.15 21.71 -22.66
C ASP A 267 18.73 21.84 -22.08
N PHE A 268 17.91 20.79 -22.22
CA PHE A 268 16.56 20.75 -21.65
C PHE A 268 16.60 20.80 -20.11
N GLN A 269 17.46 20.00 -19.48
CA GLN A 269 17.62 19.96 -18.03
C GLN A 269 18.04 21.33 -17.51
N LYS A 270 19.01 21.99 -18.15
CA LYS A 270 19.43 23.33 -17.76
C LYS A 270 18.27 24.33 -17.88
N MET A 271 17.53 24.30 -18.99
CA MET A 271 16.38 25.16 -19.20
C MET A 271 15.29 24.96 -18.13
N VAL A 272 14.98 23.71 -17.77
CA VAL A 272 14.02 23.40 -16.71
C VAL A 272 14.54 23.81 -15.33
N ALA A 273 15.84 23.65 -15.06
CA ALA A 273 16.47 24.02 -13.79
C ALA A 273 16.61 25.53 -13.58
N ASP A 274 16.74 26.31 -14.67
CA ASP A 274 16.74 27.78 -14.63
C ASP A 274 15.32 28.35 -14.34
N GLU A 275 14.29 27.53 -14.54
CA GLU A 275 12.89 27.80 -14.19
C GLU A 275 12.56 27.20 -12.80
N ASP A 276 11.40 27.53 -12.25
CA ASP A 276 11.00 27.04 -10.93
C ASP A 276 10.32 25.64 -10.98
N PRO A 277 10.11 24.97 -9.83
CA PRO A 277 9.46 23.65 -9.77
C PRO A 277 8.04 23.60 -10.35
N PHE A 278 7.42 24.74 -10.67
CA PHE A 278 6.12 24.82 -11.29
C PHE A 278 6.16 24.84 -12.82
N TYR A 279 7.34 24.73 -13.45
CA TYR A 279 7.51 24.69 -14.90
C TYR A 279 6.45 23.82 -15.63
N PHE A 280 6.24 22.59 -15.17
CA PHE A 280 5.32 21.64 -15.79
C PHE A 280 3.84 21.93 -15.52
N ARG A 281 3.53 22.65 -14.44
CA ARG A 281 2.18 23.18 -14.19
C ARG A 281 1.87 24.33 -15.16
N ASP A 282 2.85 25.16 -15.42
CA ASP A 282 2.70 26.38 -16.20
C ASP A 282 2.83 26.14 -17.72
N LYS A 283 3.52 25.06 -18.11
CA LYS A 283 3.71 24.59 -19.50
C LYS A 283 3.23 23.14 -19.66
N PRO A 284 1.92 22.87 -19.52
CA PRO A 284 1.36 21.51 -19.60
C PRO A 284 1.57 20.85 -20.98
N GLU A 285 1.83 21.63 -22.03
CA GLU A 285 2.18 21.14 -23.37
C GLU A 285 3.51 20.38 -23.44
N ALA A 286 4.38 20.54 -22.44
CA ALA A 286 5.61 19.77 -22.32
C ALA A 286 5.37 18.31 -21.85
N ILE A 287 4.14 18.00 -21.47
CA ILE A 287 3.74 16.70 -20.91
C ILE A 287 2.81 15.99 -21.89
N THR A 288 3.12 14.72 -22.16
CA THR A 288 2.16 13.83 -22.82
C THR A 288 1.34 13.11 -21.74
N PHE A 289 0.01 13.22 -21.81
CA PHE A 289 -0.89 12.50 -20.91
C PHE A 289 -1.51 11.30 -21.59
N GLU A 290 -1.54 10.17 -20.89
CA GLU A 290 -2.32 8.99 -21.29
C GLU A 290 -3.30 8.58 -20.18
N GLY A 291 -4.33 7.83 -20.58
CA GLY A 291 -5.46 7.46 -19.72
C GLY A 291 -6.68 8.36 -19.94
N SER A 292 -7.63 8.30 -19.01
CA SER A 292 -8.86 9.10 -19.07
C SER A 292 -8.80 10.19 -17.98
N PRO A 293 -8.22 11.37 -18.28
CA PRO A 293 -8.14 12.45 -17.31
C PRO A 293 -9.54 12.91 -16.92
N THR A 294 -9.83 12.86 -15.62
CA THR A 294 -10.99 13.51 -15.02
C THR A 294 -10.54 14.82 -14.40
N GLN A 295 -11.44 15.79 -14.23
CA GLN A 295 -11.10 17.07 -13.60
C GLN A 295 -10.42 16.90 -12.22
N PRO A 296 -10.88 16.00 -11.32
CA PRO A 296 -10.17 15.74 -10.07
C PRO A 296 -8.76 15.18 -10.27
N LEU A 297 -8.57 14.27 -11.23
CA LEU A 297 -7.24 13.72 -11.52
C LEU A 297 -6.29 14.79 -12.06
N THR A 298 -6.73 15.60 -13.02
CA THR A 298 -5.89 16.68 -13.56
C THR A 298 -5.53 17.70 -12.49
N MET A 299 -6.45 18.03 -11.58
CA MET A 299 -6.19 18.96 -10.49
C MET A 299 -5.15 18.43 -9.51
N VAL A 300 -5.30 17.18 -9.04
CA VAL A 300 -4.31 16.57 -8.13
C VAL A 300 -2.95 16.43 -8.83
N PHE A 301 -2.94 16.04 -10.10
CA PHE A 301 -1.71 15.97 -10.87
C PHE A 301 -0.99 17.31 -10.92
N ASN A 302 -1.68 18.39 -11.30
CA ASN A 302 -1.08 19.71 -11.42
C ASN A 302 -0.53 20.24 -10.09
N SER A 303 -1.13 19.85 -8.97
CA SER A 303 -0.64 20.19 -7.62
C SER A 303 0.58 19.38 -7.18
N ASN A 304 1.01 18.38 -7.97
CA ASN A 304 2.17 17.53 -7.69
C ASN A 304 3.12 17.46 -8.90
N ALA A 305 2.95 18.36 -9.87
CA ALA A 305 3.74 18.37 -11.10
C ALA A 305 5.22 18.71 -10.84
N GLU A 306 5.55 19.32 -9.69
CA GLU A 306 6.94 19.54 -9.29
C GLU A 306 7.74 18.24 -9.17
N LEU A 307 7.10 17.08 -8.94
CA LEU A 307 7.80 15.80 -8.90
C LEU A 307 8.48 15.49 -10.24
N LEU A 308 7.85 15.84 -11.36
CA LEU A 308 8.49 15.71 -12.68
C LEU A 308 9.70 16.64 -12.82
N TRP A 309 9.59 17.85 -12.27
CA TRP A 309 10.70 18.79 -12.23
C TRP A 309 11.89 18.19 -11.47
N TYR A 310 11.67 17.66 -10.26
CA TYR A 310 12.75 17.04 -9.48
C TYR A 310 13.31 15.79 -10.18
N LEU A 311 12.47 14.93 -10.76
CA LEU A 311 12.95 13.76 -11.51
C LEU A 311 13.93 14.15 -12.63
N ILE A 312 13.68 15.28 -13.32
CA ILE A 312 14.53 15.75 -14.41
C ILE A 312 15.76 16.48 -13.89
N THR A 313 15.62 17.41 -12.95
CA THR A 313 16.74 18.23 -12.46
C THR A 313 17.72 17.45 -11.60
N LYS A 314 17.28 16.38 -10.95
CA LYS A 314 18.15 15.48 -10.16
C LYS A 314 18.83 14.39 -10.98
N PHE A 315 18.45 14.21 -12.24
CA PHE A 315 18.98 13.15 -13.10
C PHE A 315 20.38 13.46 -13.62
N GLU A 316 21.36 12.64 -13.28
CA GLU A 316 22.73 12.77 -13.75
C GLU A 316 22.83 12.28 -15.20
N HIS A 317 22.88 13.23 -16.13
CA HIS A 317 23.10 12.94 -17.54
C HIS A 317 24.43 12.23 -17.75
N GLN A 318 24.40 11.13 -18.49
CA GLN A 318 25.59 10.49 -19.05
C GLN A 318 25.46 10.53 -20.57
N THR A 319 26.41 11.21 -21.21
CA THR A 319 26.56 11.13 -22.66
C THR A 319 26.83 9.67 -23.04
N PRO A 320 26.14 9.11 -24.06
CA PRO A 320 26.46 7.79 -24.57
C PRO A 320 27.95 7.70 -24.88
N ASP A 321 28.60 6.62 -24.45
CA ASP A 321 29.99 6.36 -24.81
C ASP A 321 30.09 6.27 -26.35
N PRO A 322 30.85 7.16 -27.01
CA PRO A 322 30.96 7.15 -28.47
C PRO A 322 31.61 5.87 -29.01
N ASP A 323 32.33 5.11 -28.17
CA ASP A 323 33.00 3.87 -28.55
C ASP A 323 32.08 2.64 -28.44
N LEU A 324 30.92 2.77 -27.79
CA LEU A 324 29.91 1.71 -27.74
C LEU A 324 29.10 1.72 -29.06
N PRO A 325 29.04 0.60 -29.80
CA PRO A 325 28.25 0.54 -31.02
C PRO A 325 26.78 0.78 -30.68
N THR A 326 26.13 1.67 -31.43
CA THR A 326 24.68 1.83 -31.39
C THR A 326 24.04 0.45 -31.54
N PRO A 327 23.19 0.01 -30.59
CA PRO A 327 22.54 -1.28 -30.69
C PRO A 327 21.76 -1.33 -32.00
N THR A 328 22.11 -2.27 -32.87
CA THR A 328 21.38 -2.50 -34.11
C THR A 328 19.93 -2.85 -33.73
N PRO A 329 18.91 -2.09 -34.19
CA PRO A 329 17.53 -2.38 -33.84
C PRO A 329 17.20 -3.82 -34.21
N MET A 330 16.64 -4.57 -33.27
CA MET A 330 16.22 -5.95 -33.53
C MET A 330 15.16 -5.92 -34.64
N PRO A 331 15.32 -6.69 -35.73
CA PRO A 331 14.33 -6.69 -36.80
C PRO A 331 12.97 -7.08 -36.24
N THR A 332 11.96 -6.23 -36.47
CA THR A 332 10.57 -6.50 -36.11
C THR A 332 10.17 -7.84 -36.69
N ALA A 333 9.75 -8.79 -35.83
CA ALA A 333 9.28 -10.08 -36.28
C ALA A 333 8.15 -9.87 -37.30
N THR A 334 8.31 -10.42 -38.50
CA THR A 334 7.27 -10.39 -39.52
C THR A 334 6.05 -11.14 -38.97
N PRO A 335 4.84 -10.58 -38.98
CA PRO A 335 3.66 -11.25 -38.46
C PRO A 335 3.48 -12.58 -39.20
N THR A 336 3.52 -13.69 -38.46
CA THR A 336 3.17 -15.01 -38.99
C THR A 336 1.72 -14.94 -39.46
N LEU A 337 1.50 -15.14 -40.76
CA LEU A 337 0.15 -15.19 -41.32
C LEU A 337 -0.67 -16.26 -40.59
N THR A 338 -1.76 -15.85 -39.95
CA THR A 338 -2.74 -16.77 -39.36
C THR A 338 -3.30 -17.67 -40.46
N PRO A 339 -3.23 -19.01 -40.35
CA PRO A 339 -3.80 -19.88 -41.35
C PRO A 339 -5.30 -19.63 -41.48
N THR A 340 -5.78 -19.40 -42.70
CA THR A 340 -7.20 -19.23 -42.99
C THR A 340 -7.96 -20.49 -42.54
N PRO A 341 -9.04 -20.37 -41.75
CA PRO A 341 -9.82 -21.54 -41.35
C PRO A 341 -10.36 -22.25 -42.61
N THR A 342 -10.04 -23.54 -42.73
CA THR A 342 -10.61 -24.39 -43.77
C THR A 342 -12.10 -24.54 -43.48
N LEU A 343 -12.95 -24.15 -44.43
CA LEU A 343 -14.39 -24.28 -44.29
C LEU A 343 -14.78 -25.75 -44.15
N THR A 344 -15.40 -26.12 -43.03
CA THR A 344 -16.01 -27.44 -42.83
C THR A 344 -17.17 -27.60 -43.80
N PRO A 345 -17.21 -28.64 -44.65
CA PRO A 345 -18.34 -28.87 -45.54
C PRO A 345 -19.61 -29.17 -44.75
N THR A 346 -20.65 -28.39 -45.00
CA THR A 346 -21.99 -28.59 -44.42
C THR A 346 -22.57 -29.95 -44.87
N PRO A 347 -23.01 -30.82 -43.95
CA PRO A 347 -23.64 -32.08 -44.31
C PRO A 347 -24.96 -31.82 -45.06
N ARG A 348 -25.10 -32.46 -46.22
CA ARG A 348 -26.30 -32.43 -47.07
C ARG A 348 -27.39 -33.24 -46.36
N SER A 349 -28.47 -32.58 -45.96
CA SER A 349 -29.63 -33.25 -45.37
C SER A 349 -30.21 -34.28 -46.34
N LEU A 350 -30.40 -35.51 -45.86
CA LEU A 350 -31.12 -36.57 -46.56
C LEU A 350 -32.60 -36.14 -46.76
N PRO A 351 -33.21 -36.45 -47.92
CA PRO A 351 -34.62 -36.16 -48.14
C PRO A 351 -35.49 -37.01 -47.20
N LEU A 352 -36.47 -36.34 -46.59
CA LEU A 352 -37.50 -36.94 -45.76
C LEU A 352 -38.46 -37.70 -46.70
N GLU A 353 -38.42 -39.03 -46.71
CA GLU A 353 -39.49 -39.82 -47.32
C GLU A 353 -40.74 -39.70 -46.45
N THR A 354 -41.78 -39.07 -46.99
CA THR A 354 -43.15 -39.16 -46.47
C THR A 354 -43.86 -40.32 -47.16
N SER A 355 -44.67 -41.03 -46.37
CA SER A 355 -45.52 -42.17 -46.74
C SER A 355 -46.35 -42.02 -48.02
#